data_AF-A0A1J9S327-F1
#
_entry.id   AF-A0A1J9S327-F1
#
_cell.length_a   1.000
_cell.length_b   1.000
_cell.length_c   1.000
_cell.angle_alpha   90.00
_cell.angle_beta   90.00
_cell.angle_gamma   90.00
#
_symmetry.space_group_name_H-M   'P 1'
#
loop_
_entity.id
_entity.type
_entity.pdbx_description
1 polymer ?
#
loop_
_entity_poly.entity_id
_entity_poly.type
_entity_poly.pdbx_seq_one_letter_code
_entity_poly.pdbx_strand_id
1 'polypeptide(L)'
;MKKNFSPPLALVQTPAPLGAHHAGRADEKPAPTATSSSSELMKSTWRPSWEREQRKPRFVKDEPITTAAGSTSPYGKKQYLWGNVPALDILHLSHNEGAAHTQPIHLLFAASGDLRNAIRTTTALPTATPHPPLTALLNDRAFPLAARNALLLLAALHVSPPSLAAATILHTWYSFLLPAAVAGALRRDVFPLVDGVCEEVADEPPRSVVSRVFARGEASVRVVLEKEGWVALRGWLDLGGGGGGVTVEEARGVRGETVGAEARRDYVERMLFCQPCGGWRVAVGKWRREGVLVPFGAGVAGFDVPNPTMFQERGVWPMMDSADPLAGWPLDEVLRKTGVAKNDIYGGLFFYLIEVFVDFCERILTRKIDFVLLNVDAVDLPETLAKDMSLPQSFDRIEV
;
A
#
# COMPACT_ATOMS: atom_id res chain seq x y z
N MET A 1 9.97 19.44 30.00
CA MET A 1 11.24 18.91 29.45
C MET A 1 11.03 18.57 27.99
N LYS A 2 11.66 19.31 27.07
CA LYS A 2 11.57 19.08 25.61
C LYS A 2 12.40 17.83 25.27
N LYS A 3 11.75 16.72 24.90
CA LYS A 3 12.44 15.55 24.34
C LYS A 3 12.58 15.76 22.83
N ASN A 4 13.83 15.93 22.38
CA ASN A 4 14.19 15.90 20.98
C ASN A 4 13.99 14.47 20.44
N PHE A 5 12.98 14.27 19.60
CA PHE A 5 12.85 13.07 18.78
C PHE A 5 13.72 13.28 17.53
N SER A 6 14.85 12.58 17.46
CA SER A 6 15.57 12.37 16.20
C SER A 6 14.97 11.16 15.48
N PRO A 7 14.55 11.25 14.22
CA PRO A 7 14.10 10.09 13.45
C PRO A 7 15.32 9.20 13.07
N PRO A 8 15.15 7.87 12.94
CA PRO A 8 16.24 6.98 12.55
C PRO A 8 16.54 7.13 11.05
N LEU A 9 17.48 8.01 10.72
CA LEU A 9 18.01 8.26 9.37
C LEU A 9 19.01 7.18 8.91
N ALA A 10 19.06 6.01 9.54
CA ALA A 10 20.12 5.02 9.36
C ALA A 10 19.85 3.94 8.29
N LEU A 11 18.95 4.17 7.33
CA LEU A 11 18.67 3.22 6.24
C LEU A 11 18.95 3.74 4.82
N VAL A 12 19.57 4.91 4.67
CA VAL A 12 20.01 5.42 3.36
C VAL A 12 21.41 6.00 3.48
N GLN A 13 22.42 5.13 3.38
CA GLN A 13 23.80 5.58 3.13
C GLN A 13 24.02 5.70 1.61
N THR A 14 24.26 6.93 1.15
CA THR A 14 24.76 7.24 -0.20
C THR A 14 26.29 7.08 -0.25
N PRO A 15 26.88 6.47 -1.29
CA PRO A 15 28.32 6.53 -1.49
C PRO A 15 28.74 7.88 -2.12
N ALA A 16 29.91 8.36 -1.71
CA ALA A 16 30.56 9.59 -2.19
C ALA A 16 31.07 9.48 -3.65
N PRO A 17 31.23 10.59 -4.39
CA PRO A 17 31.53 10.57 -5.81
C PRO A 17 33.02 10.31 -6.10
N LEU A 18 33.30 9.43 -7.07
CA LEU A 18 34.61 9.26 -7.68
C LEU A 18 34.71 10.08 -8.99
N GLY A 19 35.89 10.66 -9.19
CA GLY A 19 36.17 11.77 -10.10
C GLY A 19 36.12 11.48 -11.60
N ALA A 20 36.09 12.59 -12.34
CA ALA A 20 35.98 12.70 -13.77
C ALA A 20 37.26 12.27 -14.53
N HIS A 21 37.07 11.65 -15.69
CA HIS A 21 38.01 11.75 -16.81
C HIS A 21 37.25 11.92 -18.14
N HIS A 22 37.62 12.96 -18.87
CA HIS A 22 37.15 13.31 -20.21
C HIS A 22 37.76 12.40 -21.29
N ALA A 23 36.96 12.02 -22.29
CA ALA A 23 37.37 11.93 -23.68
C ALA A 23 36.12 11.96 -24.58
N GLY A 24 36.09 12.87 -25.56
CA GLY A 24 34.93 13.13 -26.43
C GLY A 24 34.83 12.23 -27.66
N ARG A 25 33.62 12.13 -28.23
CA ARG A 25 33.39 12.00 -29.67
C ARG A 25 31.95 12.37 -30.05
N ALA A 26 31.81 12.79 -31.29
CA ALA A 26 30.77 13.64 -31.86
C ALA A 26 29.40 12.99 -32.10
N ASP A 27 28.38 13.87 -32.00
CA ASP A 27 27.13 14.00 -32.75
C ASP A 27 26.49 12.75 -33.40
N GLU A 28 25.48 12.23 -32.73
CA GLU A 28 24.25 11.72 -33.35
C GLU A 28 23.05 12.26 -32.56
N LYS A 29 22.18 13.04 -33.22
CA LYS A 29 20.93 13.55 -32.63
C LYS A 29 19.96 12.37 -32.44
N PRO A 30 19.53 12.06 -31.21
CA PRO A 30 18.45 11.10 -31.01
C PRO A 30 17.11 11.77 -31.35
N ALA A 31 16.21 11.01 -31.99
CA ALA A 31 14.81 11.36 -32.19
C ALA A 31 14.13 11.70 -30.85
N PRO A 32 13.12 12.60 -30.83
CA PRO A 32 12.55 13.10 -29.58
C PRO A 32 11.74 11.99 -28.89
N THR A 33 12.36 11.32 -27.93
CA THR A 33 11.63 10.61 -26.88
C THR A 33 10.94 11.65 -26.02
N ALA A 34 9.61 11.69 -26.08
CA ALA A 34 8.79 12.66 -25.36
C ALA A 34 8.69 12.33 -23.86
N THR A 35 9.83 12.30 -23.17
CA THR A 35 9.86 12.49 -21.72
C THR A 35 10.02 13.99 -21.49
N SER A 36 8.97 14.68 -21.05
CA SER A 36 9.15 16.08 -20.66
C SER A 36 10.17 16.12 -19.52
N SER A 37 11.31 16.76 -19.75
CA SER A 37 12.35 16.92 -18.74
C SER A 37 11.74 17.54 -17.48
N SER A 38 12.24 17.18 -16.31
CA SER A 38 11.72 17.70 -15.03
C SER A 38 11.69 19.24 -15.02
N SER A 39 12.58 19.91 -15.76
CA SER A 39 12.58 21.37 -15.92
C SER A 39 11.38 21.92 -16.69
N GLU A 40 10.82 21.20 -17.67
CA GLU A 40 9.62 21.60 -18.40
C GLU A 40 8.37 21.49 -17.52
N LEU A 41 8.23 20.40 -16.75
CA LEU A 41 7.08 20.20 -15.86
C LEU A 41 6.99 21.27 -14.77
N MET A 42 8.11 21.85 -14.37
CA MET A 42 8.17 22.93 -13.37
C MET A 42 7.52 24.23 -13.83
N LYS A 43 7.41 24.48 -15.14
CA LYS A 43 6.88 25.74 -15.67
C LYS A 43 5.39 25.87 -15.37
N SER A 44 4.96 27.04 -14.92
CA SER A 44 3.53 27.39 -14.78
C SER A 44 2.80 27.42 -16.12
N THR A 45 3.55 27.69 -17.20
CA THR A 45 3.06 27.71 -18.59
C THR A 45 3.09 26.33 -19.24
N TRP A 46 3.47 25.26 -18.52
CA TRP A 46 3.45 23.92 -19.09
C TRP A 46 2.05 23.58 -19.62
N ARG A 47 2.01 22.95 -20.80
CA ARG A 47 0.80 22.46 -21.45
C ARG A 47 1.00 21.03 -21.92
N PRO A 48 -0.04 20.20 -21.86
CA PRO A 48 0.01 18.86 -22.42
C PRO A 48 0.40 18.84 -23.90
N SER A 49 0.97 17.73 -24.34
CA SER A 49 1.46 17.56 -25.70
C SER A 49 0.36 17.67 -26.74
N TRP A 50 -0.81 17.03 -26.53
CA TRP A 50 -1.92 17.11 -27.48
C TRP A 50 -2.42 18.55 -27.67
N GLU A 51 -2.32 19.42 -26.65
CA GLU A 51 -2.68 20.83 -26.78
C GLU A 51 -1.63 21.59 -27.61
N ARG A 52 -0.35 21.39 -27.32
CA ARG A 52 0.75 22.01 -28.08
C ARG A 52 0.80 21.56 -29.53
N GLU A 53 0.49 20.29 -29.77
CA GLU A 53 0.42 19.65 -31.09
C GLU A 53 -0.89 19.94 -31.82
N GLN A 54 -1.87 20.61 -31.18
CA GLN A 54 -3.23 20.80 -31.72
C GLN A 54 -3.88 19.48 -32.18
N ARG A 55 -3.58 18.40 -31.46
CA ARG A 55 -4.05 17.04 -31.74
C ARG A 55 -5.24 16.70 -30.86
N LYS A 56 -6.17 15.92 -31.39
CA LYS A 56 -7.24 15.30 -30.58
C LYS A 56 -6.62 14.36 -29.51
N PRO A 57 -6.91 14.56 -28.22
CA PRO A 57 -6.40 13.69 -27.17
C PRO A 57 -7.03 12.28 -27.25
N ARG A 58 -6.24 11.25 -26.92
CA ARG A 58 -6.61 9.82 -26.98
C ARG A 58 -7.74 9.42 -26.04
N PHE A 59 -8.08 10.26 -25.06
CA PHE A 59 -9.21 10.03 -24.15
C PHE A 59 -10.55 10.55 -24.68
N VAL A 60 -10.56 11.31 -25.78
CA VAL A 60 -11.79 11.74 -26.44
C VAL A 60 -12.14 10.73 -27.53
N LYS A 61 -13.19 9.94 -27.30
CA LYS A 61 -13.75 9.01 -28.29
C LYS A 61 -14.77 9.73 -29.18
N ASP A 62 -14.93 9.29 -30.42
CA ASP A 62 -15.95 9.81 -31.35
C ASP A 62 -17.35 9.20 -31.10
N GLU A 63 -17.44 8.17 -30.26
CA GLU A 63 -18.71 7.51 -29.94
C GLU A 63 -19.48 8.24 -28.81
N PRO A 64 -20.82 8.30 -28.88
CA PRO A 64 -21.63 8.86 -27.81
C PRO A 64 -21.37 8.13 -26.49
N ILE A 65 -21.27 8.87 -25.38
CA ILE A 65 -21.16 8.33 -24.04
C ILE A 65 -22.50 7.66 -23.68
N THR A 66 -22.67 6.38 -24.04
CA THR A 66 -23.89 5.60 -23.77
C THR A 66 -23.91 4.94 -22.40
N THR A 67 -22.89 5.15 -21.57
CA THR A 67 -22.84 4.63 -20.20
C THR A 67 -22.48 5.75 -19.21
N ALA A 68 -23.24 5.82 -18.11
CA ALA A 68 -23.13 6.86 -17.07
C ALA A 68 -21.81 6.83 -16.27
N ALA A 69 -20.83 6.02 -16.66
CA ALA A 69 -19.48 6.06 -16.14
C ALA A 69 -18.60 6.79 -17.16
N GLY A 70 -18.18 8.02 -16.84
CA GLY A 70 -17.23 8.78 -17.64
C GLY A 70 -16.04 7.90 -18.03
N SER A 71 -15.95 7.56 -19.31
CA SER A 71 -15.06 6.52 -19.84
C SER A 71 -13.59 6.94 -19.77
N THR A 72 -12.96 6.81 -18.60
CA THR A 72 -11.52 6.53 -18.55
C THR A 72 -11.38 5.07 -18.97
N SER A 73 -10.87 4.81 -20.18
CA SER A 73 -10.57 3.44 -20.60
C SER A 73 -9.62 2.83 -19.56
N PRO A 74 -10.02 1.78 -18.82
CA PRO A 74 -9.15 1.16 -17.83
C PRO A 74 -7.95 0.54 -18.56
N TYR A 75 -6.75 0.72 -18.03
CA TYR A 75 -5.52 0.09 -18.53
C TYR A 75 -4.79 -0.57 -17.37
N GLY A 76 -4.38 -1.83 -17.56
CA GLY A 76 -4.01 -2.72 -16.45
C GLY A 76 -5.23 -3.46 -15.87
N LYS A 77 -5.04 -4.12 -14.73
CA LYS A 77 -6.11 -4.90 -14.06
C LYS A 77 -7.01 -4.01 -13.20
N LYS A 78 -8.33 -4.31 -13.19
CA LYS A 78 -9.32 -3.67 -12.31
C LYS A 78 -9.30 -4.28 -10.90
N GLN A 79 -8.17 -4.15 -10.21
CA GLN A 79 -8.03 -4.55 -8.82
C GLN A 79 -7.49 -3.36 -8.02
N TYR A 80 -8.13 -3.11 -6.87
CA TYR A 80 -7.92 -1.92 -6.05
C TYR A 80 -7.07 -2.27 -4.84
N LEU A 81 -5.74 -2.33 -5.03
CA LEU A 81 -4.84 -2.58 -3.90
C LEU A 81 -4.68 -1.34 -3.01
N TRP A 82 -5.00 -0.15 -3.49
CA TRP A 82 -4.94 1.08 -2.70
C TRP A 82 -6.31 1.72 -2.63
N GLY A 83 -6.65 2.24 -1.46
CA GLY A 83 -7.87 2.98 -1.22
C GLY A 83 -8.00 4.16 -2.16
N ASN A 84 -9.23 4.37 -2.63
CA ASN A 84 -9.61 5.45 -3.54
C ASN A 84 -10.29 6.62 -2.82
N VAL A 85 -10.45 6.53 -1.49
CA VAL A 85 -10.96 7.59 -0.62
C VAL A 85 -10.07 7.71 0.62
N PRO A 86 -9.94 8.92 1.20
CA PRO A 86 -9.16 9.12 2.42
C PRO A 86 -9.59 8.23 3.58
N ALA A 87 -8.62 7.68 4.32
CA ALA A 87 -8.87 6.90 5.53
C ALA A 87 -9.72 7.66 6.56
N LEU A 88 -10.72 6.97 7.11
CA LEU A 88 -11.65 7.50 8.11
C LEU A 88 -11.44 6.79 9.45
N ASP A 89 -11.57 7.54 10.54
CA ASP A 89 -11.84 6.96 11.85
C ASP A 89 -13.35 6.71 11.93
N ILE A 90 -13.77 5.45 11.89
CA ILE A 90 -15.20 5.11 11.89
C ILE A 90 -15.81 5.14 13.29
N LEU A 91 -14.97 5.19 14.32
CA LEU A 91 -15.39 5.10 15.70
C LEU A 91 -15.60 6.48 16.31
N HIS A 92 -14.68 7.43 16.06
CA HIS A 92 -14.70 8.77 16.68
C HIS A 92 -14.95 8.69 18.21
N LEU A 93 -14.27 7.76 18.89
CA LEU A 93 -14.61 7.29 20.24
C LEU A 93 -14.82 8.42 21.25
N SER A 94 -13.89 9.39 21.29
CA SER A 94 -13.95 10.52 22.23
C SER A 94 -15.21 11.36 22.07
N HIS A 95 -15.75 11.46 20.86
CA HIS A 95 -16.92 12.26 20.55
C HIS A 95 -18.22 11.49 20.76
N ASN A 96 -18.23 10.21 20.38
CA ASN A 96 -19.44 9.39 20.38
C ASN A 96 -19.72 8.75 21.75
N GLU A 97 -18.76 8.00 22.29
CA GLU A 97 -18.91 7.28 23.57
C GLU A 97 -18.17 7.95 24.74
N GLY A 98 -17.25 8.88 24.42
CA GLY A 98 -16.42 9.60 25.38
C GLY A 98 -15.05 8.94 25.61
N ALA A 99 -14.05 9.76 25.93
CA ALA A 99 -12.66 9.29 26.11
C ALA A 99 -12.45 8.33 27.29
N ALA A 100 -13.43 8.20 28.19
CA ALA A 100 -13.42 7.30 29.33
C ALA A 100 -14.16 5.97 29.07
N HIS A 101 -14.59 5.71 27.84
CA HIS A 101 -15.28 4.48 27.48
C HIS A 101 -14.35 3.26 27.61
N THR A 102 -14.84 2.18 28.25
CA THR A 102 -14.04 0.98 28.56
C THR A 102 -14.69 -0.34 28.13
N GLN A 103 -15.92 -0.30 27.61
CA GLN A 103 -16.61 -1.53 27.20
C GLN A 103 -16.02 -2.06 25.88
N PRO A 104 -16.09 -3.37 25.61
CA PRO A 104 -15.62 -3.93 24.35
C PRO A 104 -16.33 -3.30 23.16
N ILE A 105 -15.57 -3.05 22.08
CA ILE A 105 -16.06 -2.48 20.83
C ILE A 105 -15.79 -3.46 19.70
N HIS A 106 -16.80 -3.74 18.90
CA HIS A 106 -16.70 -4.59 17.71
C HIS A 106 -16.93 -3.76 16.44
N LEU A 107 -15.95 -3.76 15.55
CA LEU A 107 -16.00 -3.06 14.27
C LEU A 107 -16.05 -4.07 13.13
N LEU A 108 -16.84 -3.75 12.09
CA LEU A 108 -16.86 -4.49 10.83
C LEU A 108 -16.38 -3.58 9.69
N PHE A 109 -15.35 -4.00 8.98
CA PHE A 109 -14.92 -3.44 7.70
C PHE A 109 -15.31 -4.44 6.61
N ALA A 110 -16.55 -4.30 6.12
CA ALA A 110 -17.11 -5.18 5.12
C ALA A 110 -16.56 -4.85 3.73
N ALA A 111 -16.12 -5.86 2.96
CA ALA A 111 -15.48 -5.66 1.65
C ALA A 111 -14.34 -4.62 1.71
N SER A 112 -13.55 -4.67 2.79
CA SER A 112 -12.63 -3.61 3.23
C SER A 112 -11.65 -3.15 2.16
N GLY A 113 -11.24 -4.03 1.25
CA GLY A 113 -10.22 -3.76 0.22
C GLY A 113 -8.81 -3.62 0.79
N ASP A 114 -8.61 -2.71 1.75
CA ASP A 114 -7.34 -2.43 2.42
C ASP A 114 -7.52 -2.07 3.90
N LEU A 115 -6.41 -1.84 4.62
CA LEU A 115 -6.42 -1.62 6.07
C LEU A 115 -6.53 -0.15 6.49
N ARG A 116 -6.71 0.81 5.56
CA ARG A 116 -6.51 2.24 5.86
C ARG A 116 -7.46 2.74 6.95
N ASN A 117 -8.73 2.33 6.89
CA ASN A 117 -9.75 2.72 7.86
C ASN A 117 -9.55 2.02 9.21
N ALA A 118 -9.18 0.73 9.20
CA ALA A 118 -8.87 -0.01 10.42
C ALA A 118 -7.68 0.62 11.16
N ILE A 119 -6.58 0.89 10.44
CA ILE A 119 -5.39 1.55 10.99
C ILE A 119 -5.73 2.95 11.49
N ARG A 120 -6.47 3.74 10.71
CA ARG A 120 -6.88 5.09 11.11
C ARG A 120 -7.73 5.07 12.37
N THR A 121 -8.68 4.16 12.45
CA THR A 121 -9.55 4.00 13.62
C THR A 121 -8.75 3.59 14.85
N THR A 122 -7.83 2.63 14.72
CA THR A 122 -6.95 2.20 15.82
C THR A 122 -6.03 3.33 16.31
N THR A 123 -5.43 4.10 15.39
CA THR A 123 -4.54 5.23 15.72
C THR A 123 -5.28 6.47 16.22
N ALA A 124 -6.57 6.60 15.93
CA ALA A 124 -7.40 7.69 16.44
C ALA A 124 -7.90 7.45 17.88
N LEU A 125 -7.80 6.22 18.41
CA LEU A 125 -8.21 5.93 19.79
C LEU A 125 -7.50 6.85 20.80
N PRO A 126 -8.16 7.23 21.91
CA PRO A 126 -7.54 8.02 22.97
C PRO A 126 -6.27 7.35 23.51
N THR A 127 -5.31 8.16 23.96
CA THR A 127 -4.09 7.69 24.64
C THR A 127 -4.27 7.55 26.16
N ALA A 128 -5.32 8.13 26.73
CA ALA A 128 -5.66 7.98 28.14
C ALA A 128 -6.17 6.55 28.42
N THR A 129 -5.65 5.94 29.49
CA THR A 129 -6.06 4.62 29.98
C THR A 129 -7.17 4.74 31.03
N PRO A 130 -7.97 3.69 31.26
CA PRO A 130 -8.02 2.40 30.55
C PRO A 130 -8.59 2.49 29.12
N HIS A 131 -8.22 1.53 28.26
CA HIS A 131 -8.72 1.45 26.88
C HIS A 131 -9.78 0.35 26.74
N PRO A 132 -10.80 0.54 25.89
CA PRO A 132 -11.74 -0.52 25.57
C PRO A 132 -11.03 -1.62 24.76
N PRO A 133 -11.31 -2.91 25.03
CA PRO A 133 -10.95 -3.98 24.11
C PRO A 133 -11.56 -3.73 22.73
N LEU A 134 -10.78 -3.88 21.66
CA LEU A 134 -11.25 -3.67 20.30
C LEU A 134 -11.19 -4.97 19.51
N THR A 135 -12.28 -5.36 18.87
CA THR A 135 -12.27 -6.40 17.83
C THR A 135 -12.61 -5.79 16.49
N ALA A 136 -11.72 -5.88 15.52
CA ALA A 136 -11.94 -5.42 14.15
C ALA A 136 -12.04 -6.63 13.21
N LEU A 137 -13.23 -6.89 12.68
CA LEU A 137 -13.46 -7.90 11.65
C LEU A 137 -13.36 -7.25 10.27
N LEU A 138 -12.56 -7.83 9.39
CA LEU A 138 -12.38 -7.41 8.02
C LEU A 138 -12.65 -8.59 7.10
N ASN A 139 -13.29 -8.35 5.96
CA ASN A 139 -13.39 -9.36 4.92
C ASN A 139 -13.12 -8.80 3.53
N ASP A 140 -12.67 -9.69 2.65
CA ASP A 140 -12.63 -9.44 1.22
C ASP A 140 -12.80 -10.76 0.47
N ARG A 141 -13.54 -10.74 -0.65
CA ARG A 141 -13.70 -11.91 -1.52
C ARG A 141 -12.42 -12.22 -2.31
N ALA A 142 -11.66 -11.18 -2.66
CA ALA A 142 -10.47 -11.33 -3.46
C ALA A 142 -9.32 -11.80 -2.56
N PHE A 143 -8.94 -13.07 -2.71
CA PHE A 143 -7.81 -13.66 -1.99
C PHE A 143 -6.59 -12.73 -1.92
N PRO A 144 -6.17 -12.04 -3.00
CA PRO A 144 -4.96 -11.25 -2.90
C PRO A 144 -5.06 -10.01 -2.00
N LEU A 145 -6.26 -9.46 -1.80
CA LEU A 145 -6.50 -8.37 -0.86
C LEU A 145 -6.48 -8.88 0.58
N ALA A 146 -7.18 -10.00 0.84
CA ALA A 146 -7.14 -10.67 2.14
C ALA A 146 -5.70 -11.08 2.51
N ALA A 147 -5.01 -11.82 1.64
CA ALA A 147 -3.64 -12.27 1.84
C ALA A 147 -2.67 -11.11 2.14
N ARG A 148 -2.73 -10.00 1.38
CA ARG A 148 -1.92 -8.81 1.69
C ARG A 148 -2.28 -8.23 3.06
N ASN A 149 -3.56 -8.08 3.38
CA ASN A 149 -3.99 -7.54 4.67
C ASN A 149 -3.52 -8.43 5.84
N ALA A 150 -3.53 -9.75 5.66
CA ALA A 150 -2.95 -10.70 6.62
C ALA A 150 -1.45 -10.42 6.82
N LEU A 151 -0.67 -10.29 5.74
CA LEU A 151 0.77 -9.99 5.82
C LEU A 151 1.06 -8.69 6.56
N LEU A 152 0.29 -7.64 6.29
CA LEU A 152 0.47 -6.33 6.92
C LEU A 152 0.16 -6.38 8.43
N LEU A 153 -0.91 -7.08 8.82
CA LEU A 153 -1.27 -7.26 10.24
C LEU A 153 -0.27 -8.16 10.97
N LEU A 154 0.18 -9.25 10.35
CA LEU A 154 1.23 -10.12 10.90
C LEU A 154 2.56 -9.38 11.04
N ALA A 155 2.91 -8.54 10.06
CA ALA A 155 4.08 -7.67 10.16
C ALA A 155 3.95 -6.67 11.31
N ALA A 156 2.79 -6.02 11.48
CA ALA A 156 2.53 -5.11 12.58
C ALA A 156 2.65 -5.81 13.95
N LEU A 157 2.17 -7.06 14.04
CA LEU A 157 2.17 -7.84 15.27
C LEU A 157 3.56 -8.42 15.60
N HIS A 158 4.31 -8.93 14.63
CA HIS A 158 5.51 -9.75 14.89
C HIS A 158 6.84 -9.07 14.55
N VAL A 159 6.90 -8.17 13.56
CA VAL A 159 8.16 -7.49 13.22
C VAL A 159 8.54 -6.53 14.34
N SER A 160 9.83 -6.46 14.65
CA SER A 160 10.36 -5.55 15.67
C SER A 160 11.69 -4.95 15.24
N PRO A 161 12.00 -3.69 15.62
CA PRO A 161 11.16 -2.75 16.40
C PRO A 161 9.98 -2.18 15.60
N PRO A 162 9.03 -1.44 16.23
CA PRO A 162 7.88 -0.83 15.56
C PRO A 162 8.23 0.03 14.32
N SER A 163 9.40 0.66 14.31
CA SER A 163 9.89 1.42 13.15
C SER A 163 10.21 0.52 11.94
N LEU A 164 10.76 -0.67 12.16
CA LEU A 164 10.96 -1.65 11.09
C LEU A 164 9.63 -2.25 10.65
N ALA A 165 8.72 -2.53 11.58
CA ALA A 165 7.37 -3.01 11.26
C ALA A 165 6.62 -1.99 10.38
N ALA A 166 6.67 -0.71 10.73
CA ALA A 166 6.07 0.37 9.96
C ALA A 166 6.66 0.49 8.54
N ALA A 167 7.98 0.40 8.40
CA ALA A 167 8.63 0.40 7.08
C ALA A 167 8.25 -0.85 6.26
N THR A 168 8.15 -2.01 6.91
CA THR A 168 7.67 -3.26 6.28
C THR A 168 6.24 -3.10 5.79
N ILE A 169 5.33 -2.55 6.59
CA ILE A 169 3.94 -2.26 6.17
C ILE A 169 3.94 -1.29 4.98
N LEU A 170 4.65 -0.16 5.08
CA LEU A 170 4.67 0.87 4.03
C LEU A 170 5.15 0.32 2.69
N HIS A 171 6.31 -0.35 2.66
CA HIS A 171 6.89 -0.80 1.41
C HIS A 171 6.16 -2.03 0.84
N THR A 172 5.71 -2.96 1.69
CA THR A 172 4.87 -4.09 1.24
C THR A 172 3.55 -3.61 0.66
N TRP A 173 2.98 -2.52 1.17
CA TRP A 173 1.71 -2.01 0.65
C TRP A 173 1.87 -1.12 -0.59
N TYR A 174 2.87 -0.23 -0.59
CA TYR A 174 2.93 0.85 -1.57
C TYR A 174 4.11 0.78 -2.53
N SER A 175 5.15 -0.01 -2.30
CA SER A 175 6.32 -0.05 -3.19
C SER A 175 6.34 -1.34 -4.02
N PHE A 176 6.57 -1.25 -5.33
CA PHE A 176 6.61 -2.46 -6.18
C PHE A 176 7.90 -3.28 -5.99
N LEU A 177 8.96 -2.64 -5.51
CA LEU A 177 10.19 -3.28 -5.04
C LEU A 177 10.30 -3.04 -3.53
N LEU A 178 10.87 -4.01 -2.83
CA LEU A 178 11.15 -4.00 -1.41
C LEU A 178 12.65 -3.83 -1.20
N PRO A 179 13.06 -3.10 -0.15
CA PRO A 179 14.45 -3.11 0.28
C PRO A 179 14.78 -4.40 1.02
N ALA A 180 16.04 -4.83 0.97
CA ALA A 180 16.51 -6.06 1.61
C ALA A 180 16.14 -6.17 3.10
N ALA A 181 16.11 -5.07 3.84
CA ALA A 181 15.71 -5.05 5.25
C ALA A 181 14.24 -5.43 5.46
N VAL A 182 13.33 -4.99 4.57
CA VAL A 182 11.90 -5.30 4.62
C VAL A 182 11.65 -6.74 4.17
N ALA A 183 12.28 -7.16 3.07
CA ALA A 183 12.20 -8.55 2.61
C ALA A 183 12.74 -9.52 3.68
N GLY A 184 13.86 -9.17 4.31
CA GLY A 184 14.45 -9.91 5.42
C GLY A 184 13.54 -9.97 6.66
N ALA A 185 12.82 -8.88 6.98
CA ALA A 185 11.85 -8.87 8.07
C ALA A 185 10.65 -9.79 7.79
N LEU A 186 10.08 -9.74 6.58
CA LEU A 186 9.00 -10.64 6.18
C LEU A 186 9.45 -12.12 6.26
N ARG A 187 10.63 -12.44 5.72
CA ARG A 187 11.17 -13.80 5.73
C ARG A 187 11.51 -14.30 7.14
N ARG A 188 12.02 -13.43 8.01
CA ARG A 188 12.43 -13.83 9.36
C ARG A 188 11.24 -13.93 10.32
N ASP A 189 10.33 -12.96 10.27
CA ASP A 189 9.32 -12.76 11.32
C ASP A 189 7.91 -13.22 10.90
N VAL A 190 7.60 -13.25 9.60
CA VAL A 190 6.26 -13.59 9.08
C VAL A 190 6.22 -14.95 8.41
N PHE A 191 7.23 -15.30 7.58
CA PHE A 191 7.28 -16.58 6.88
C PHE A 191 7.12 -17.79 7.82
N PRO A 192 7.84 -17.93 8.95
CA PRO A 192 7.70 -19.11 9.81
C PRO A 192 6.29 -19.30 10.37
N LEU A 193 5.52 -18.21 10.54
CA LEU A 193 4.15 -18.27 11.03
C LEU A 193 3.22 -18.93 9.98
N VAL A 194 3.38 -18.54 8.71
CA VAL A 194 2.59 -19.07 7.59
C VAL A 194 3.06 -20.48 7.22
N ASP A 195 4.37 -20.72 7.27
CA ASP A 195 5.02 -22.01 7.02
C ASP A 195 4.51 -23.08 7.98
N GLY A 196 4.49 -22.78 9.28
CA GLY A 196 3.96 -23.69 10.30
C GLY A 196 2.48 -24.03 10.12
N VAL A 197 1.64 -23.09 9.66
CA VAL A 197 0.24 -23.42 9.33
C VAL A 197 0.17 -24.39 8.17
N CYS A 198 0.97 -24.17 7.12
CA CYS A 198 1.01 -25.08 5.97
C CYS A 198 1.47 -26.49 6.34
N GLU A 199 2.41 -26.63 7.28
CA GLU A 199 2.85 -27.93 7.80
C GLU A 199 1.72 -28.65 8.56
N GLU A 200 0.98 -27.93 9.40
CA GLU A 200 -0.12 -28.51 10.18
C GLU A 200 -1.30 -28.97 9.31
N VAL A 201 -1.54 -28.30 8.18
CA VAL A 201 -2.67 -28.63 7.28
C VAL A 201 -2.23 -29.41 6.04
N ALA A 202 -1.03 -30.00 6.05
CA ALA A 202 -0.45 -30.70 4.90
C ALA A 202 -1.34 -31.82 4.35
N ASP A 203 -2.10 -32.50 5.21
CA ASP A 203 -2.99 -33.62 4.84
C ASP A 203 -4.45 -33.21 4.57
N GLU A 204 -4.81 -31.95 4.84
CA GLU A 204 -6.18 -31.45 4.64
C GLU A 204 -6.55 -31.31 3.15
N PRO A 205 -7.83 -31.44 2.77
CA PRO A 205 -8.29 -31.09 1.44
C PRO A 205 -7.95 -29.65 1.04
N PRO A 206 -7.69 -29.36 -0.27
CA PRO A 206 -7.29 -28.02 -0.71
C PRO A 206 -8.28 -26.89 -0.36
N ARG A 207 -9.59 -27.19 -0.36
CA ARG A 207 -10.68 -26.25 -0.02
C ARG A 207 -11.10 -26.28 1.45
N SER A 208 -10.36 -26.98 2.31
CA SER A 208 -10.62 -26.92 3.75
C SER A 208 -10.38 -25.50 4.24
N VAL A 209 -11.38 -24.91 4.88
CA VAL A 209 -11.26 -23.60 5.52
C VAL A 209 -10.50 -23.76 6.84
N VAL A 210 -9.37 -23.08 6.95
CA VAL A 210 -8.45 -23.14 8.07
C VAL A 210 -8.41 -21.79 8.76
N SER A 211 -8.78 -21.77 10.05
CA SER A 211 -8.69 -20.62 10.92
C SER A 211 -7.44 -20.72 11.79
N ARG A 212 -6.60 -19.68 11.77
CA ARG A 212 -5.41 -19.58 12.64
C ARG A 212 -5.41 -18.27 13.40
N VAL A 213 -5.12 -18.34 14.69
CA VAL A 213 -4.91 -17.16 15.54
C VAL A 213 -3.42 -17.00 15.84
N PHE A 214 -2.89 -15.82 15.54
CA PHE A 214 -1.54 -15.41 15.92
C PHE A 214 -1.67 -14.36 17.03
N ALA A 215 -1.01 -14.57 18.16
CA ALA A 215 -1.13 -13.70 19.32
C ALA A 215 0.25 -13.19 19.76
N ARG A 216 0.28 -11.94 20.24
CA ARG A 216 1.44 -11.36 20.90
C ARG A 216 0.98 -10.35 21.94
N GLY A 217 1.32 -10.60 23.21
CA GLY A 217 0.80 -9.80 24.31
C GLY A 217 -0.72 -9.99 24.41
N GLU A 218 -1.46 -8.88 24.49
CA GLU A 218 -2.93 -8.87 24.54
C GLU A 218 -3.58 -8.69 23.17
N ALA A 219 -2.79 -8.59 22.09
CA ALA A 219 -3.30 -8.45 20.74
C ALA A 219 -3.25 -9.78 19.98
N SER A 220 -4.20 -9.95 19.06
CA SER A 220 -4.25 -11.11 18.18
C SER A 220 -4.68 -10.75 16.76
N VAL A 221 -4.27 -11.60 15.82
CA VAL A 221 -4.71 -11.58 14.42
C VAL A 221 -5.20 -12.98 14.11
N ARG A 222 -6.51 -13.13 13.88
CA ARG A 222 -7.12 -14.33 13.34
C ARG A 222 -7.19 -14.22 11.82
N VAL A 223 -6.66 -15.20 11.11
CA VAL A 223 -6.72 -15.29 9.66
C VAL A 223 -7.47 -16.56 9.28
N VAL A 224 -8.48 -16.41 8.43
CA VAL A 224 -9.30 -17.51 7.93
C VAL A 224 -9.19 -17.58 6.42
N LEU A 225 -8.53 -18.62 5.93
CA LEU A 225 -8.29 -18.89 4.51
C LEU A 225 -8.54 -20.37 4.21
N GLU A 226 -8.86 -20.70 2.97
CA GLU A 226 -8.74 -22.08 2.50
C GLU A 226 -7.27 -22.53 2.51
N LYS A 227 -7.01 -23.84 2.61
CA LYS A 227 -5.66 -24.40 2.55
C LYS A 227 -4.88 -23.92 1.32
N GLU A 228 -5.49 -23.88 0.13
CA GLU A 228 -4.84 -23.35 -1.07
C GLU A 228 -4.38 -21.89 -0.88
N GLY A 229 -5.17 -21.09 -0.16
CA GLY A 229 -4.82 -19.71 0.19
C GLY A 229 -3.61 -19.64 1.12
N TRP A 230 -3.51 -20.52 2.11
CA TRP A 230 -2.33 -20.63 2.98
C TRP A 230 -1.07 -21.02 2.20
N VAL A 231 -1.17 -22.00 1.31
CA VAL A 231 -0.06 -22.44 0.45
C VAL A 231 0.38 -21.32 -0.50
N ALA A 232 -0.56 -20.60 -1.10
CA ALA A 232 -0.27 -19.45 -1.94
C ALA A 232 0.43 -18.32 -1.15
N LEU A 233 -0.06 -18.02 0.06
CA LEU A 233 0.54 -17.03 0.96
C LEU A 233 1.96 -17.41 1.40
N ARG A 234 2.22 -18.70 1.66
CA ARG A 234 3.56 -19.22 1.91
C ARG A 234 4.47 -18.99 0.70
N GLY A 235 3.98 -19.27 -0.50
CA GLY A 235 4.71 -19.05 -1.74
C GLY A 235 5.07 -17.57 -1.98
N TRP A 236 4.19 -16.64 -1.60
CA TRP A 236 4.48 -15.20 -1.67
C TRP A 236 5.67 -14.78 -0.79
N LEU A 237 5.89 -15.50 0.31
CA LEU A 237 6.96 -15.20 1.25
C LEU A 237 8.25 -15.97 0.95
N ASP A 238 8.28 -16.83 -0.09
CA ASP A 238 9.50 -17.44 -0.62
C ASP A 238 10.28 -16.44 -1.49
N LEU A 239 10.80 -15.40 -0.83
CA LEU A 239 11.57 -14.32 -1.45
C LEU A 239 12.99 -14.73 -1.86
N GLY A 240 13.34 -16.02 -1.73
CA GLY A 240 14.70 -16.55 -1.80
C GLY A 240 15.17 -17.05 -3.16
N GLY A 241 14.35 -16.94 -4.22
CA GLY A 241 14.80 -17.26 -5.58
C GLY A 241 14.99 -18.76 -5.88
N GLY A 242 14.33 -19.65 -5.13
CA GLY A 242 14.27 -21.07 -5.41
C GLY A 242 13.35 -21.42 -6.60
N GLY A 243 13.66 -20.91 -7.80
CA GLY A 243 13.10 -21.39 -9.07
C GLY A 243 11.64 -21.00 -9.36
N GLY A 244 11.38 -19.74 -9.73
CA GLY A 244 10.11 -19.34 -10.36
C GLY A 244 9.61 -17.93 -10.04
N GLY A 245 10.23 -17.22 -9.09
CA GLY A 245 9.86 -15.85 -8.72
C GLY A 245 10.11 -14.83 -9.82
N VAL A 246 9.37 -13.72 -9.78
CA VAL A 246 9.53 -12.57 -10.68
C VAL A 246 10.89 -11.90 -10.42
N THR A 247 11.65 -11.58 -11.47
CA THR A 247 12.92 -10.83 -11.33
C THR A 247 12.68 -9.31 -11.23
N VAL A 248 13.70 -8.55 -10.82
CA VAL A 248 13.61 -7.07 -10.78
C VAL A 248 13.38 -6.49 -12.17
N GLU A 249 14.05 -7.06 -13.18
CA GLU A 249 13.92 -6.66 -14.59
C GLU A 249 12.50 -6.93 -15.09
N GLU A 250 11.94 -8.10 -14.80
CA GLU A 250 10.56 -8.47 -15.14
C GLU A 250 9.56 -7.54 -14.46
N ALA A 251 9.72 -7.31 -13.14
CA ALA A 251 8.87 -6.40 -12.37
C ALA A 251 8.88 -4.98 -12.95
N ARG A 252 10.05 -4.47 -13.33
CA ARG A 252 10.21 -3.16 -13.97
C ARG A 252 9.58 -3.13 -15.37
N GLY A 253 9.76 -4.19 -16.15
CA GLY A 253 9.18 -4.34 -17.48
C GLY A 253 7.65 -4.29 -17.44
N VAL A 254 7.03 -5.20 -16.69
CA VAL A 254 5.56 -5.31 -16.54
C VAL A 254 4.94 -4.01 -16.04
N ARG A 255 5.55 -3.39 -15.03
CA ARG A 255 5.07 -2.11 -14.51
C ARG A 255 5.26 -0.99 -15.53
N GLY A 256 6.39 -0.94 -16.24
CA GLY A 256 6.68 0.03 -17.28
C GLY A 256 5.70 -0.03 -18.45
N GLU A 257 5.38 -1.25 -18.91
CA GLU A 257 4.38 -1.52 -19.95
C GLU A 257 2.96 -1.11 -19.56
N THR A 258 2.67 -1.02 -18.26
CA THR A 258 1.35 -0.60 -17.76
C THR A 258 1.30 0.89 -17.42
N VAL A 259 2.14 1.32 -16.47
CA VAL A 259 2.13 2.67 -15.89
C VAL A 259 2.76 3.71 -16.84
N GLY A 260 3.70 3.28 -17.67
CA GLY A 260 4.45 4.11 -18.62
C GLY A 260 4.05 3.91 -20.08
N ALA A 261 2.95 3.19 -20.36
CA ALA A 261 2.50 2.93 -21.73
C ALA A 261 2.30 4.22 -22.54
N GLU A 262 2.87 4.27 -23.74
CA GLU A 262 2.69 5.42 -24.64
C GLU A 262 1.21 5.62 -24.97
N ALA A 263 0.42 4.54 -25.07
CA ALA A 263 -1.03 4.55 -25.23
C ALA A 263 -1.74 5.44 -24.17
N ARG A 264 -1.13 5.59 -22.99
CA ARG A 264 -1.66 6.28 -21.81
C ARG A 264 -1.10 7.68 -21.61
N ARG A 265 -0.19 8.13 -22.47
CA ARG A 265 0.46 9.45 -22.36
C ARG A 265 -0.53 10.60 -22.18
N ASP A 266 -1.57 10.68 -23.01
CA ASP A 266 -2.57 11.76 -22.91
C ASP A 266 -3.37 11.72 -21.59
N TYR A 267 -3.57 10.52 -21.01
CA TYR A 267 -4.25 10.38 -19.72
C TYR A 267 -3.34 10.86 -18.58
N VAL A 268 -2.06 10.50 -18.62
CA VAL A 268 -1.06 10.91 -17.62
C VAL A 268 -0.83 12.41 -17.67
N GLU A 269 -0.61 12.98 -18.86
CA GLU A 269 -0.43 14.41 -19.05
C GLU A 269 -1.69 15.20 -18.62
N ARG A 270 -2.90 14.61 -18.70
CA ARG A 270 -4.14 15.23 -18.20
C ARG A 270 -4.14 15.31 -16.69
N MET A 271 -3.79 14.21 -16.03
CA MET A 271 -3.61 14.18 -14.58
C MET A 271 -2.51 15.16 -14.13
N LEU A 272 -1.40 15.27 -14.87
CA LEU A 272 -0.34 16.25 -14.57
C LEU A 272 -0.83 17.70 -14.75
N PHE A 273 -1.64 17.97 -15.78
CA PHE A 273 -2.21 19.30 -15.99
C PHE A 273 -3.11 19.75 -14.83
N CYS A 274 -3.83 18.81 -14.23
CA CYS A 274 -4.67 19.06 -13.05
C CYS A 274 -3.87 19.29 -11.76
N GLN A 275 -2.53 19.16 -11.76
CA GLN A 275 -1.73 19.39 -10.55
C GLN A 275 -1.59 20.89 -10.25
N PRO A 276 -1.73 21.31 -8.98
CA PRO A 276 -1.69 22.72 -8.58
C PRO A 276 -0.41 23.47 -8.96
N CYS A 277 0.75 22.78 -8.96
CA CYS A 277 2.03 23.41 -9.25
C CYS A 277 2.97 22.48 -10.02
N GLY A 278 4.02 23.08 -10.60
CA GLY A 278 5.04 22.32 -11.33
C GLY A 278 5.82 21.33 -10.47
N GLY A 279 6.04 21.67 -9.20
CA GLY A 279 6.69 20.78 -8.26
C GLY A 279 5.93 19.46 -8.07
N TRP A 280 4.61 19.53 -7.95
CA TRP A 280 3.76 18.34 -7.82
C TRP A 280 3.75 17.52 -9.11
N ARG A 281 3.74 18.16 -10.29
CA ARG A 281 3.90 17.45 -11.57
C ARG A 281 5.19 16.64 -11.60
N VAL A 282 6.29 17.22 -11.17
CA VAL A 282 7.60 16.54 -11.11
C VAL A 282 7.59 15.40 -10.09
N ALA A 283 7.00 15.61 -8.91
CA ALA A 283 6.88 14.57 -7.88
C ALA A 283 6.05 13.38 -8.36
N VAL A 284 4.87 13.62 -8.94
CA VAL A 284 4.02 12.59 -9.57
C VAL A 284 4.77 11.88 -10.68
N GLY A 285 5.47 12.62 -11.55
CA GLY A 285 6.28 12.02 -12.60
C GLY A 285 7.39 11.10 -12.07
N LYS A 286 8.09 11.49 -11.00
CA LYS A 286 9.12 10.66 -10.36
C LYS A 286 8.52 9.40 -9.76
N TRP A 287 7.48 9.54 -8.93
CA TRP A 287 6.76 8.40 -8.33
C TRP A 287 6.28 7.41 -9.40
N ARG A 288 5.65 7.90 -10.48
CA ARG A 288 5.17 7.03 -11.56
C ARG A 288 6.31 6.28 -12.24
N ARG A 289 7.47 6.90 -12.46
CA ARG A 289 8.63 6.22 -13.04
C ARG A 289 9.27 5.22 -12.08
N GLU A 290 9.48 5.61 -10.83
CA GLU A 290 10.25 4.84 -9.86
C GLU A 290 9.43 3.79 -9.13
N GLY A 291 8.13 4.00 -8.88
CA GLY A 291 7.23 3.03 -8.26
C GLY A 291 7.50 2.68 -6.80
N VAL A 292 8.44 3.37 -6.17
CA VAL A 292 8.86 3.16 -4.77
C VAL A 292 8.48 4.39 -3.96
N LEU A 293 7.81 4.19 -2.83
CA LEU A 293 7.27 5.29 -2.04
C LEU A 293 8.34 5.75 -1.06
N VAL A 294 9.07 6.80 -1.46
CA VAL A 294 10.15 7.42 -0.69
C VAL A 294 10.14 8.94 -0.92
N PRO A 295 10.79 9.73 -0.05
CA PRO A 295 10.98 11.16 -0.28
C PRO A 295 11.69 11.44 -1.61
N PHE A 296 11.41 12.58 -2.23
CA PHE A 296 11.87 12.91 -3.58
C PHE A 296 13.40 12.85 -3.75
N GLY A 297 14.14 13.25 -2.73
CA GLY A 297 15.61 13.22 -2.72
C GLY A 297 16.22 11.86 -2.41
N ALA A 298 15.42 10.86 -2.00
CA ALA A 298 15.92 9.54 -1.66
C ALA A 298 16.23 8.72 -2.92
N GLY A 299 17.31 7.93 -2.83
CA GLY A 299 17.67 6.95 -3.86
C GLY A 299 16.86 5.67 -3.73
N VAL A 300 16.62 5.00 -4.86
CA VAL A 300 15.90 3.70 -4.92
C VAL A 300 16.83 2.52 -5.22
N ALA A 301 18.14 2.73 -5.18
CA ALA A 301 19.13 1.71 -5.54
C ALA A 301 19.09 0.48 -4.62
N GLY A 302 18.69 0.65 -3.35
CA GLY A 302 18.56 -0.44 -2.38
C GLY A 302 17.22 -1.19 -2.43
N PHE A 303 16.41 -0.98 -3.47
CA PHE A 303 15.14 -1.67 -3.68
C PHE A 303 15.30 -2.69 -4.82
N ASP A 304 15.52 -3.95 -4.44
CA ASP A 304 16.00 -5.01 -5.32
C ASP A 304 15.24 -6.35 -5.15
N VAL A 305 14.16 -6.37 -4.36
CA VAL A 305 13.30 -7.55 -4.20
C VAL A 305 11.91 -7.24 -4.72
N PRO A 306 11.39 -7.93 -5.75
CA PRO A 306 10.01 -7.75 -6.20
C PRO A 306 9.00 -7.97 -5.09
N ASN A 307 8.05 -7.05 -4.96
CA ASN A 307 7.03 -7.12 -3.92
C ASN A 307 6.02 -8.25 -4.27
N PRO A 308 5.96 -9.33 -3.46
CA PRO A 308 5.13 -10.48 -3.80
C PRO A 308 3.63 -10.14 -3.80
N THR A 309 3.22 -9.13 -3.04
CA THR A 309 1.82 -8.67 -3.00
C THR A 309 1.41 -7.91 -4.25
N MET A 310 2.36 -7.51 -5.11
CA MET A 310 2.10 -6.84 -6.38
C MET A 310 2.42 -7.70 -7.60
N PHE A 311 3.06 -8.86 -7.42
CA PHE A 311 3.47 -9.76 -8.50
C PHE A 311 2.94 -11.18 -8.28
N GLN A 312 1.64 -11.24 -8.04
CA GLN A 312 0.89 -12.47 -7.72
C GLN A 312 0.74 -13.38 -8.95
N GLU A 313 0.63 -12.77 -10.12
CA GLU A 313 0.61 -13.43 -11.42
C GLU A 313 1.76 -12.89 -12.25
N ARG A 314 2.63 -13.80 -12.74
CA ARG A 314 3.81 -13.42 -13.51
C ARG A 314 3.41 -12.73 -14.81
N GLY A 315 4.10 -11.64 -15.16
CA GLY A 315 3.83 -10.87 -16.37
C GLY A 315 2.67 -9.88 -16.24
N VAL A 316 2.05 -9.75 -15.06
CA VAL A 316 0.83 -8.94 -14.88
C VAL A 316 0.99 -7.89 -13.80
N TRP A 317 0.65 -6.63 -14.15
CA TRP A 317 0.47 -5.56 -13.16
C TRP A 317 -0.93 -5.63 -12.55
N PRO A 318 -1.08 -5.69 -11.21
CA PRO A 318 -2.33 -6.06 -10.54
C PRO A 318 -3.28 -4.88 -10.33
N MET A 319 -3.00 -3.71 -10.91
CA MET A 319 -3.78 -2.49 -10.69
C MET A 319 -3.98 -1.73 -11.99
N MET A 320 -4.80 -0.69 -11.92
CA MET A 320 -4.92 0.27 -13.02
C MET A 320 -3.66 1.17 -13.09
N ASP A 321 -3.35 1.64 -14.29
CA ASP A 321 -2.26 2.58 -14.54
C ASP A 321 -2.39 3.91 -13.76
N SER A 322 -3.61 4.26 -13.35
CA SER A 322 -3.96 5.46 -12.59
C SER A 322 -3.98 5.27 -11.08
N ALA A 323 -3.66 4.07 -10.55
CA ALA A 323 -3.63 3.84 -9.12
C ALA A 323 -2.61 4.78 -8.44
N ASP A 324 -3.00 5.40 -7.33
CA ASP A 324 -2.17 6.34 -6.58
C ASP A 324 -2.41 6.19 -5.07
N PRO A 325 -1.37 5.91 -4.27
CA PRO A 325 -1.54 5.78 -2.82
C PRO A 325 -1.98 7.09 -2.13
N LEU A 326 -1.76 8.27 -2.74
CA LEU A 326 -2.25 9.54 -2.19
C LEU A 326 -3.78 9.56 -2.04
N ALA A 327 -4.52 8.84 -2.88
CA ALA A 327 -5.98 8.82 -2.84
C ALA A 327 -6.54 8.18 -1.56
N GLY A 328 -5.76 7.29 -0.93
CA GLY A 328 -6.18 6.56 0.27
C GLY A 328 -6.03 7.33 1.58
N TRP A 329 -5.48 8.55 1.56
CA TRP A 329 -5.09 9.27 2.77
C TRP A 329 -5.49 10.75 2.75
N PRO A 330 -5.76 11.38 3.92
CA PRO A 330 -6.16 12.78 3.97
C PRO A 330 -5.04 13.70 3.46
N LEU A 331 -5.30 14.41 2.37
CA LEU A 331 -4.30 15.24 1.70
C LEU A 331 -3.79 16.36 2.61
N ASP A 332 -4.65 16.96 3.45
CA ASP A 332 -4.23 18.02 4.38
C ASP A 332 -3.24 17.49 5.44
N GLU A 333 -3.41 16.25 5.90
CA GLU A 333 -2.48 15.57 6.81
C GLU A 333 -1.14 15.28 6.13
N VAL A 334 -1.19 14.79 4.90
CA VAL A 334 -0.02 14.53 4.06
C VAL A 334 0.77 15.83 3.82
N LEU A 335 0.09 16.93 3.47
CA LEU A 335 0.72 18.22 3.20
C LEU A 335 1.36 18.84 4.45
N ARG A 336 0.83 18.57 5.64
CA ARG A 336 1.47 18.98 6.90
C ARG A 336 2.83 18.30 7.12
N LYS A 337 3.10 17.18 6.45
CA LYS A 337 4.35 16.41 6.57
C LYS A 337 5.40 16.71 5.52
N THR A 338 5.12 17.58 4.55
CA THR A 338 6.13 17.96 3.54
C THR A 338 7.26 18.83 4.12
N GLY A 339 7.02 19.48 5.26
CA GLY A 339 7.98 20.36 5.91
C GLY A 339 8.49 21.47 4.98
N VAL A 340 9.81 21.59 4.85
CA VAL A 340 10.46 22.56 3.94
C VAL A 340 10.29 22.21 2.46
N ALA A 341 10.13 20.92 2.14
CA ALA A 341 10.02 20.41 0.78
C ALA A 341 8.55 20.40 0.31
N LYS A 342 7.89 21.56 0.30
CA LYS A 342 6.44 21.72 -0.01
C LYS A 342 5.95 21.09 -1.32
N ASN A 343 6.87 20.83 -2.24
CA ASN A 343 6.58 20.21 -3.54
C ASN A 343 6.68 18.68 -3.53
N ASP A 344 7.26 18.10 -2.47
CA ASP A 344 7.47 16.66 -2.32
C ASP A 344 6.24 15.99 -1.69
N ILE A 345 5.15 15.92 -2.44
CA ILE A 345 3.88 15.35 -1.95
C ILE A 345 4.00 13.87 -1.58
N TYR A 346 4.83 13.09 -2.28
CA TYR A 346 5.05 11.67 -1.96
C TYR A 346 6.03 11.50 -0.79
N GLY A 347 6.97 12.42 -0.57
CA GLY A 347 7.73 12.49 0.67
C GLY A 347 6.86 12.87 1.86
N GLY A 348 5.95 13.83 1.68
CA GLY A 348 4.91 14.13 2.67
C GLY A 348 4.08 12.89 3.01
N LEU A 349 3.65 12.13 1.99
CA LEU A 349 2.90 10.89 2.19
C LEU A 349 3.76 9.86 2.93
N PHE A 350 5.01 9.66 2.52
CA PHE A 350 5.94 8.75 3.17
C PHE A 350 6.08 9.05 4.67
N PHE A 351 6.37 10.30 5.03
CA PHE A 351 6.53 10.68 6.44
C PHE A 351 5.24 10.57 7.23
N TYR A 352 4.11 10.97 6.64
CA TYR A 352 2.79 10.77 7.25
C TYR A 352 2.52 9.29 7.56
N LEU A 353 2.73 8.42 6.57
CA LEU A 353 2.46 6.99 6.72
C LEU A 353 3.40 6.30 7.69
N ILE A 354 4.70 6.65 7.68
CA ILE A 354 5.64 6.10 8.67
C ILE A 354 5.18 6.45 10.08
N GLU A 355 4.77 7.69 10.35
CA GLU A 355 4.27 8.06 11.68
C GLU A 355 3.00 7.29 12.05
N VAL A 356 2.03 7.22 11.15
CA VAL A 356 0.76 6.49 11.37
C VAL A 356 1.03 5.00 11.64
N PHE A 357 1.90 4.37 10.85
CA PHE A 357 2.20 2.95 10.99
C PHE A 357 3.06 2.64 12.22
N VAL A 358 3.94 3.55 12.64
CA VAL A 358 4.66 3.40 13.92
C VAL A 358 3.66 3.44 15.07
N ASP A 359 2.78 4.46 15.12
CA ASP A 359 1.75 4.56 16.16
C ASP A 359 0.83 3.33 16.16
N PHE A 360 0.45 2.83 14.97
CA PHE A 360 -0.33 1.60 14.84
C PHE A 360 0.37 0.38 15.44
N CYS A 361 1.63 0.13 15.07
CA CYS A 361 2.43 -0.98 15.59
C CYS A 361 2.63 -0.87 17.11
N GLU A 362 2.86 0.34 17.64
CA GLU A 362 2.98 0.56 19.09
C GLU A 362 1.66 0.28 19.83
N ARG A 363 0.52 0.70 19.27
CA ARG A 363 -0.81 0.48 19.86
C ARG A 363 -1.20 -0.97 19.88
N ILE A 364 -0.95 -1.73 18.81
CA ILE A 364 -1.21 -3.17 18.80
C ILE A 364 -0.47 -3.86 19.94
N LEU A 365 0.78 -3.50 20.20
CA LEU A 365 1.59 -4.16 21.22
C LEU A 365 1.24 -3.74 22.66
N THR A 366 0.51 -2.64 22.84
CA THR A 366 0.22 -2.04 24.16
C THR A 366 -1.26 -2.09 24.54
N ARG A 367 -2.13 -2.63 23.67
CA ARG A 367 -3.58 -2.64 23.85
C ARG A 367 -4.15 -4.00 23.52
N LYS A 368 -5.33 -4.28 24.09
CA LYS A 368 -6.14 -5.45 23.74
C LYS A 368 -6.88 -5.20 22.43
N ILE A 369 -6.27 -5.61 21.31
CA ILE A 369 -6.82 -5.44 19.97
C ILE A 369 -6.78 -6.76 19.23
N ASP A 370 -7.94 -7.23 18.80
CA ASP A 370 -8.12 -8.44 18.03
C ASP A 370 -8.54 -8.11 16.60
N PHE A 371 -7.74 -8.51 15.62
CA PHE A 371 -8.13 -8.45 14.22
C PHE A 371 -8.64 -9.82 13.77
N VAL A 372 -9.73 -9.84 13.01
CA VAL A 372 -10.22 -11.03 12.35
C VAL A 372 -10.30 -10.76 10.86
N LEU A 373 -9.62 -11.57 10.05
CA LEU A 373 -9.60 -11.46 8.62
C LEU A 373 -10.24 -12.69 7.98
N LEU A 374 -11.31 -12.47 7.20
CA LEU A 374 -12.02 -13.51 6.47
C LEU A 374 -11.85 -13.33 4.96
N ASN A 375 -11.46 -14.38 4.23
CA ASN A 375 -11.53 -14.38 2.77
C ASN A 375 -12.87 -14.94 2.28
N VAL A 376 -13.93 -14.15 2.43
CA VAL A 376 -15.30 -14.48 2.01
C VAL A 376 -15.96 -13.26 1.36
N ASP A 377 -16.95 -13.50 0.50
CA ASP A 377 -17.75 -12.41 -0.04
C ASP A 377 -18.59 -11.75 1.07
N ALA A 378 -18.75 -10.43 0.99
CA ALA A 378 -19.53 -9.67 1.97
C ALA A 378 -21.00 -10.12 1.98
N VAL A 379 -21.51 -10.65 0.87
CA VAL A 379 -22.85 -11.23 0.80
C VAL A 379 -23.00 -12.51 1.65
N ASP A 380 -21.91 -13.26 1.84
CA ASP A 380 -21.88 -14.53 2.59
C ASP A 380 -21.49 -14.34 4.06
N LEU A 381 -21.16 -13.10 4.47
CA LEU A 381 -20.79 -12.78 5.85
C LEU A 381 -21.88 -13.17 6.87
N PRO A 382 -23.17 -12.85 6.69
CA PRO A 382 -24.18 -13.19 7.70
C PRO A 382 -24.26 -14.69 7.99
N GLU A 383 -24.17 -15.52 6.93
CA GLU A 383 -24.18 -16.97 7.09
C GLU A 383 -22.89 -17.48 7.75
N THR A 384 -21.74 -16.88 7.40
CA THR A 384 -20.44 -17.22 8.00
C THR A 384 -20.41 -16.90 9.49
N LEU A 385 -20.89 -15.72 9.89
CA LEU A 385 -21.00 -15.30 11.29
C LEU A 385 -21.96 -16.20 12.08
N ALA A 386 -23.08 -16.58 11.48
CA ALA A 386 -24.05 -17.48 12.12
C ALA A 386 -23.50 -18.91 12.35
N LYS A 387 -22.57 -19.37 11.50
CA LYS A 387 -21.93 -20.68 11.63
C LYS A 387 -20.78 -20.69 12.65
N ASP A 388 -20.07 -19.58 12.80
CA ASP A 388 -18.94 -19.46 13.73
C ASP A 388 -19.26 -18.51 14.88
N MET A 389 -19.79 -19.08 15.96
CA MET A 389 -20.12 -18.36 17.19
C MET A 389 -18.90 -17.79 17.94
N SER A 390 -17.68 -18.10 17.51
CA SER A 390 -16.46 -17.49 18.05
C SER A 390 -16.15 -16.12 17.43
N LEU A 391 -16.86 -15.74 16.36
CA LEU A 391 -16.79 -14.42 15.74
C LEU A 391 -17.77 -13.44 16.42
N PRO A 392 -17.50 -12.12 16.36
CA PRO A 392 -18.45 -11.12 16.83
C PRO A 392 -19.81 -11.27 16.12
N GLN A 393 -20.87 -11.37 16.92
CA GLN A 393 -22.26 -11.51 16.42
C GLN A 393 -23.00 -10.17 16.35
N SER A 394 -22.38 -9.09 16.83
CA SER A 394 -22.90 -7.72 16.78
C SER A 394 -21.74 -6.74 16.65
N PHE A 395 -22.00 -5.61 16.01
CA PHE A 395 -21.00 -4.59 15.69
C PHE A 395 -21.52 -3.21 16.07
N ASP A 396 -20.66 -2.40 16.68
CA ASP A 396 -20.94 -1.02 17.05
C ASP A 396 -20.91 -0.11 15.83
N ARG A 397 -20.05 -0.40 14.85
CA ARG A 397 -19.92 0.33 13.58
C ARG A 397 -19.60 -0.64 12.43
N ILE A 398 -20.13 -0.32 11.26
CA ILE A 398 -19.90 -1.05 10.01
C ILE A 398 -19.46 -0.05 8.94
N GLU A 399 -18.36 -0.35 8.25
CA GLU A 399 -17.91 0.33 7.04
C GLU A 399 -18.00 -0.62 5.84
N VAL A 400 -18.37 -0.10 4.66
CA VAL A 400 -18.64 -0.86 3.43
C VAL A 400 -17.99 -0.18 2.22
#